data_AF-A0A966V9W6-F1
#
_entry.id   AF-A0A966V9W6-F1
#
_cell.length_a   1.000
_cell.length_b   1.000
_cell.length_c   1.000
_cell.angle_alpha   90.00
_cell.angle_beta   90.00
_cell.angle_gamma   90.00
#
_symmetry.space_group_name_H-M   'P 1'
#
loop_
_entity.id
_entity.type
_entity.pdbx_description
1 polymer ?
#
loop_
_entity_poly.entity_id
_entity_poly.type
_entity_poly.pdbx_seq_one_letter_code
_entity_poly.pdbx_strand_id
1 'polypeptide(L)'
;MAGPSAPTNLTVSGYTLNFNAATPGEYPISGYRIYTASTGGSWVGGDGTSAPPIDLTGNFIPDAGTYWLTAYDNQVPPNFSPRVSFYYIGNNAINNGGGDPICFLGSAPILTPSGYRRMDSLRAGDLIQTADGRSVAIQRVKTMVAQPGPAADPFIIPAGRFGATAALPISPRHRVAVPGRGLVEAREIGGLARLPMRAAWTYYNIGLPNWETDNLIVGGVEVESLAPVERVRLTLAEFRGLLVKKYGAEAGSKAVLDRVLATCRLGADGLVEAPVVRRGGCLNSIKNSTF
;
A
#
# COMPACT_ATOMS: atom_id res chain seq x y z
N MET A 1 14.19 39.61 5.08
CA MET A 1 13.30 39.36 3.93
C MET A 1 12.85 37.92 4.02
N ALA A 2 11.54 37.65 3.92
CA ALA A 2 11.03 36.27 4.01
C ALA A 2 11.29 35.57 2.66
N GLY A 3 11.98 34.43 2.68
CA GLY A 3 12.20 33.62 1.48
C GLY A 3 10.90 32.98 0.95
N PRO A 4 10.93 32.32 -0.21
CA PRO A 4 9.76 31.65 -0.77
C PRO A 4 9.24 30.59 0.21
N SER A 5 7.93 30.59 0.43
CA SER A 5 7.24 29.67 1.34
C SER A 5 7.53 28.21 0.97
N ALA A 6 7.61 27.35 1.98
CA ALA A 6 7.72 25.91 1.79
C ALA A 6 6.50 25.36 1.01
N PRO A 7 6.67 24.30 0.20
CA PRO A 7 5.54 23.59 -0.39
C PRO A 7 4.67 23.04 0.74
N THR A 8 3.37 23.33 0.72
CA THR A 8 2.46 22.81 1.74
C THR A 8 1.80 21.50 1.35
N ASN A 9 1.74 21.15 0.07
CA ASN A 9 1.18 19.90 -0.40
C ASN A 9 2.04 19.31 -1.52
N LEU A 10 2.55 18.09 -1.32
CA LEU A 10 3.19 17.28 -2.35
C LEU A 10 2.18 16.24 -2.85
N THR A 11 1.48 16.54 -3.94
CA THR A 11 0.59 15.55 -4.57
C THR A 11 1.32 14.92 -5.73
N VAL A 12 1.80 13.68 -5.56
CA VAL A 12 2.38 12.89 -6.66
C VAL A 12 1.24 12.17 -7.38
N SER A 13 0.74 12.76 -8.47
CA SER A 13 -0.20 12.10 -9.37
C SER A 13 0.47 11.99 -10.73
N GLY A 14 0.80 10.77 -11.16
CA GLY A 14 1.33 10.52 -12.51
C GLY A 14 2.55 11.38 -12.88
N TYR A 15 3.52 11.50 -11.96
CA TYR A 15 4.80 12.22 -12.09
C TYR A 15 4.78 13.75 -11.97
N THR A 16 3.63 14.36 -11.65
CA THR A 16 3.55 15.80 -11.43
C THR A 16 3.80 16.20 -9.98
N LEU A 17 4.66 17.19 -9.72
CA LEU A 17 4.74 17.90 -8.44
C LEU A 17 4.05 19.27 -8.52
N ASN A 18 3.14 19.54 -7.59
CA ASN A 18 2.44 20.82 -7.49
C ASN A 18 3.03 21.67 -6.35
N PHE A 19 3.35 22.93 -6.66
CA PHE A 19 3.86 23.90 -5.69
C PHE A 19 2.82 24.98 -5.50
N ASN A 20 2.09 24.92 -4.39
CA ASN A 20 1.26 26.02 -3.94
C ASN A 20 1.94 26.64 -2.73
N ALA A 21 2.44 27.87 -2.86
CA ALA A 21 2.90 28.62 -1.72
C ALA A 21 1.68 28.93 -0.84
N ALA A 22 1.67 28.54 0.44
CA ALA A 22 0.58 28.88 1.37
C ALA A 22 0.45 30.39 1.59
N THR A 23 1.54 31.11 1.36
CA THR A 23 1.59 32.56 1.24
C THR A 23 2.51 32.84 0.05
N PRO A 24 2.04 33.45 -1.04
CA PRO A 24 2.92 33.89 -2.11
C PRO A 24 4.06 34.71 -1.50
N GLY A 25 5.30 34.32 -1.76
CA GLY A 25 6.42 35.22 -1.50
C GLY A 25 6.25 36.49 -2.32
N GLU A 26 6.93 37.56 -1.93
CA GLU A 26 6.97 38.80 -2.70
C GLU A 26 7.48 38.57 -4.14
N TYR A 27 8.24 37.49 -4.34
CA TYR A 27 8.81 37.09 -5.62
C TYR A 27 8.23 35.75 -6.10
N PRO A 28 7.90 35.63 -7.41
CA PRO A 28 7.42 34.38 -7.98
C PRO A 28 8.51 33.30 -7.97
N ILE A 29 8.09 32.04 -7.83
CA ILE A 29 8.98 30.88 -7.96
C ILE A 29 9.55 30.88 -9.38
N SER A 30 10.87 30.91 -9.49
CA SER A 30 11.61 30.92 -10.76
C SER A 30 12.13 29.54 -11.16
N GLY A 31 12.16 28.58 -10.23
CA GLY A 31 12.53 27.21 -10.52
C GLY A 31 12.72 26.36 -9.26
N TYR A 32 13.36 25.20 -9.44
CA TYR A 32 13.61 24.23 -8.37
C TYR A 32 14.97 23.55 -8.52
N ARG A 33 15.47 23.01 -7.40
CA ARG A 33 16.67 22.15 -7.33
C ARG A 33 16.36 20.84 -6.64
N ILE A 34 16.92 19.76 -7.19
CA ILE A 34 16.81 18.40 -6.66
C ILE A 34 18.18 17.95 -6.13
N TYR A 35 18.19 17.30 -4.98
CA TYR A 35 19.37 16.75 -4.30
C TYR A 35 19.15 15.25 -4.01
N THR A 36 20.21 14.43 -4.05
CA THR A 36 20.17 13.01 -3.63
C THR A 36 20.77 12.81 -2.24
N ALA A 37 20.24 11.83 -1.52
CA ALA A 37 20.77 11.38 -0.23
C ALA A 37 22.12 10.68 -0.29
N SER A 38 22.46 10.05 -1.42
CA SER A 38 23.69 9.25 -1.54
C SER A 38 24.99 10.08 -1.54
N THR A 39 24.93 11.39 -1.80
CA THR A 39 26.12 12.27 -1.94
C THR A 39 26.12 13.45 -0.97
N GLY A 40 25.58 13.29 0.24
CA GLY A 40 25.66 14.32 1.28
C GLY A 40 24.93 15.63 0.93
N GLY A 41 23.90 15.56 0.07
CA GLY A 41 23.18 16.74 -0.41
C GLY A 41 23.85 17.46 -1.58
N SER A 42 24.70 16.77 -2.35
CA SER A 42 25.21 17.28 -3.61
C SER A 42 24.09 17.41 -4.65
N TRP A 43 24.11 18.49 -5.42
CA TRP A 43 23.18 18.73 -6.53
C TRP A 43 23.39 17.69 -7.63
N VAL A 44 22.30 17.14 -8.18
CA VAL A 44 22.34 15.94 -9.04
C VAL A 44 21.83 16.18 -10.47
N GLY A 45 21.37 17.38 -10.79
CA GLY A 45 20.94 17.72 -12.15
C GLY A 45 19.95 18.88 -12.22
N GLY A 46 19.98 19.55 -13.39
CA GLY A 46 19.39 20.80 -13.88
C GLY A 46 18.47 21.65 -12.98
N ASP A 47 18.71 22.97 -13.05
CA ASP A 47 17.73 23.97 -12.66
C ASP A 47 16.54 23.87 -13.63
N GLY A 48 15.40 23.38 -13.15
CA GLY A 48 14.17 23.41 -13.94
C GLY A 48 13.54 24.78 -13.85
N THR A 49 13.46 25.49 -14.98
CA THR A 49 12.86 26.83 -15.07
C THR A 49 11.37 26.79 -15.43
N SER A 50 10.74 25.62 -15.42
CA SER A 50 9.32 25.48 -15.70
C SER A 50 8.48 25.86 -14.47
N ALA A 51 7.52 26.76 -14.66
CA ALA A 51 6.48 27.00 -13.68
C ALA A 51 5.74 25.68 -13.37
N PRO A 52 5.30 25.46 -12.12
CA PRO A 52 4.53 24.26 -11.76
C PRO A 52 3.29 24.12 -12.67
N PRO A 53 2.90 22.88 -13.04
CA PRO A 53 3.39 21.58 -12.56
C PRO A 53 4.79 21.17 -13.05
N ILE A 54 5.62 20.63 -12.15
CA ILE A 54 6.89 20.00 -12.55
C ILE A 54 6.60 18.58 -13.03
N ASP A 55 6.99 18.30 -14.27
CA ASP A 55 7.04 16.94 -14.79
C ASP A 55 8.40 16.32 -14.44
N LEU A 56 8.40 15.28 -13.60
CA LEU A 56 9.62 14.53 -13.26
C LEU A 56 9.95 13.45 -14.29
N THR A 57 9.20 13.35 -15.40
CA THR A 57 9.51 12.41 -16.47
C THR A 57 10.70 12.91 -17.30
N GLY A 58 11.67 12.01 -17.50
CA GLY A 58 12.90 12.27 -18.25
C GLY A 58 14.11 12.48 -17.35
N ASN A 59 15.10 11.57 -17.45
CA ASN A 59 16.53 11.61 -17.07
C ASN A 59 17.03 12.33 -15.80
N PHE A 60 16.21 13.04 -15.01
CA PHE A 60 16.65 13.82 -13.84
C PHE A 60 16.90 12.96 -12.61
N ILE A 61 16.31 11.76 -12.57
CA ILE A 61 16.40 10.87 -11.42
C ILE A 61 16.89 9.49 -11.87
N PRO A 62 18.21 9.25 -11.85
CA PRO A 62 18.80 8.05 -12.45
C PRO A 62 18.51 6.78 -11.65
N ASP A 63 18.33 6.88 -10.32
CA ASP A 63 18.30 5.73 -9.42
C ASP A 63 17.16 5.83 -8.38
N ALA A 64 16.80 4.70 -7.77
CA ALA A 64 15.94 4.69 -6.60
C ALA A 64 16.68 5.30 -5.39
N GLY A 65 16.03 6.18 -4.63
CA GLY A 65 16.64 6.84 -3.49
C GLY A 65 15.78 7.90 -2.83
N THR A 66 16.29 8.46 -1.73
CA THR A 66 15.71 9.66 -1.12
C THR A 66 16.24 10.89 -1.82
N TYR A 67 15.32 11.78 -2.19
CA TYR A 67 15.58 13.04 -2.84
C TYR A 67 15.07 14.19 -1.98
N TRP A 68 15.74 15.33 -2.05
CA TRP A 68 15.23 16.59 -1.52
C TRP A 68 15.00 17.57 -2.65
N LEU A 69 13.96 18.36 -2.51
CA LEU A 69 13.67 19.45 -3.43
C LEU A 69 13.58 20.77 -2.67
N THR A 70 14.08 21.84 -3.30
CA THR A 70 13.87 23.23 -2.88
C THR A 70 13.40 24.03 -4.09
N ALA A 71 12.49 24.98 -3.86
CA ALA A 71 12.11 25.98 -4.84
C ALA A 71 12.96 27.23 -4.66
N TYR A 72 13.26 27.96 -5.73
CA TYR A 72 13.97 29.23 -5.67
C TYR A 72 13.24 30.33 -6.42
N ASP A 73 13.43 31.58 -5.98
CA ASP A 73 12.89 32.79 -6.63
C ASP A 73 13.88 33.40 -7.65
N ASN A 74 13.46 34.46 -8.34
CA ASN A 74 14.28 35.14 -9.35
C ASN A 74 15.22 36.22 -8.79
N GLN A 75 15.46 36.25 -7.47
CA GLN A 75 16.36 37.24 -6.87
C GLN A 75 17.85 36.90 -7.11
N VAL A 76 18.72 37.91 -6.89
CA VAL A 76 20.17 37.75 -6.94
C VAL A 76 20.77 38.27 -5.62
N PRO A 77 21.21 37.40 -4.69
CA PRO A 77 21.17 35.94 -4.76
C PRO A 77 19.74 35.37 -4.60
N PRO A 78 19.45 34.18 -5.17
CA PRO A 78 18.13 33.57 -5.06
C PRO A 78 17.84 33.13 -3.63
N ASN A 79 16.61 33.32 -3.16
CA ASN A 79 16.16 32.71 -1.92
C ASN A 79 15.62 31.31 -2.18
N PHE A 80 15.83 30.42 -1.22
CA PHE A 80 15.43 29.02 -1.30
C PHE A 80 14.35 28.70 -0.28
N SER A 81 13.39 27.86 -0.67
CA SER A 81 12.42 27.30 0.25
C SER A 81 13.06 26.21 1.13
N PRO A 82 12.47 25.88 2.29
CA PRO A 82 12.87 24.70 3.05
C PRO A 82 12.85 23.42 2.20
N ARG A 83 13.77 22.50 2.49
CA ARG A 83 13.86 21.22 1.78
C ARG A 83 12.63 20.35 2.06
N VAL A 84 12.04 19.80 1.00
CA VAL A 84 11.02 18.74 1.09
C VAL A 84 11.64 17.44 0.61
N SER A 85 11.54 16.37 1.42
CA SER A 85 12.03 15.05 1.05
C SER A 85 10.94 14.21 0.36
N PHE A 86 11.32 13.47 -0.68
CA PHE A 86 10.51 12.42 -1.28
C PHE A 86 11.39 11.20 -1.58
N TYR A 87 10.78 10.02 -1.71
CA TYR A 87 11.48 8.79 -2.07
C TYR A 87 11.09 8.39 -3.48
N TYR A 88 12.05 8.28 -4.38
CA TYR A 88 11.86 7.86 -5.77
C TYR A 88 12.34 6.43 -5.94
N ILE A 89 11.68 5.65 -6.78
CA ILE A 89 12.00 4.23 -7.01
C ILE A 89 12.12 3.97 -8.52
N GLY A 90 13.02 4.70 -9.20
CA GLY A 90 13.24 4.54 -10.64
C GLY A 90 12.01 4.89 -11.52
N ASN A 91 12.11 4.62 -12.83
CA ASN A 91 11.05 4.81 -13.83
C ASN A 91 9.76 4.00 -13.59
N ASN A 92 9.63 3.36 -12.44
CA ASN A 92 8.38 2.86 -11.92
C ASN A 92 8.08 3.67 -10.67
N ALA A 93 7.43 4.82 -10.82
CA ALA A 93 6.74 5.41 -9.68
C ALA A 93 5.74 4.36 -9.18
N ILE A 94 6.12 3.68 -8.10
CA ILE A 94 5.24 2.78 -7.38
C ILE A 94 4.13 3.69 -6.86
N ASN A 95 2.96 3.62 -7.49
CA ASN A 95 1.72 4.03 -6.84
C ASN A 95 1.77 3.41 -5.45
N ASN A 96 1.88 4.24 -4.41
CA ASN A 96 2.00 3.80 -3.03
C ASN A 96 0.94 2.71 -2.76
N GLY A 97 1.38 1.45 -2.68
CA GLY A 97 0.59 0.31 -2.20
C GLY A 97 -0.17 -0.52 -3.23
N GLY A 98 0.40 -0.87 -4.39
CA GLY A 98 -0.21 -1.79 -5.38
C GLY A 98 -0.33 -3.26 -4.91
N GLY A 99 -0.57 -3.48 -3.61
CA GLY A 99 -1.00 -4.76 -3.07
C GLY A 99 -2.25 -5.18 -3.80
N ASP A 100 -2.23 -6.34 -4.46
CA ASP A 100 -3.46 -7.01 -4.86
C ASP A 100 -4.45 -6.93 -3.67
N PRO A 101 -5.64 -6.31 -3.81
CA PRO A 101 -6.53 -6.11 -2.69
C PRO A 101 -6.87 -7.43 -2.00
N ILE A 102 -6.81 -7.41 -0.66
CA ILE A 102 -7.39 -8.43 0.23
C ILE A 102 -8.47 -7.69 1.01
N CYS A 103 -9.63 -7.46 0.41
CA CYS A 103 -10.59 -6.46 0.89
C CYS A 103 -12.01 -6.70 0.31
N PHE A 104 -12.97 -5.92 0.80
CA PHE A 104 -14.35 -5.83 0.30
C PHE A 104 -14.69 -4.41 -0.17
N LEU A 105 -15.80 -4.25 -0.89
CA LEU A 105 -16.37 -2.93 -1.16
C LEU A 105 -17.04 -2.36 0.09
N GLY A 106 -17.14 -1.03 0.21
CA GLY A 106 -17.69 -0.36 1.40
C GLY A 106 -19.13 -0.79 1.74
N SER A 107 -19.93 -1.12 0.73
CA SER A 107 -21.31 -1.60 0.89
C SER A 107 -21.43 -3.06 1.37
N ALA A 108 -20.32 -3.81 1.44
CA ALA A 108 -20.37 -5.21 1.85
C ALA A 108 -20.95 -5.34 3.26
N PRO A 109 -21.98 -6.19 3.47
CA PRO A 109 -22.62 -6.34 4.76
C PRO A 109 -21.79 -7.25 5.65
N ILE A 110 -21.38 -6.80 6.83
CA ILE A 110 -20.62 -7.59 7.81
C ILE A 110 -21.47 -7.80 9.06
N LEU A 111 -21.42 -9.02 9.59
CA LEU A 111 -22.23 -9.41 10.74
C LEU A 111 -21.71 -8.73 12.00
N THR A 112 -22.61 -8.04 12.70
CA THR A 112 -22.38 -7.46 14.02
C THR A 112 -23.39 -8.04 15.01
N PRO A 113 -23.21 -7.87 16.33
CA PRO A 113 -24.15 -8.41 17.31
C PRO A 113 -25.60 -7.92 17.13
N SER A 114 -25.79 -6.74 16.53
CA SER A 114 -27.11 -6.17 16.21
C SER A 114 -27.57 -6.44 14.77
N GLY A 115 -26.92 -7.37 14.05
CA GLY A 115 -27.20 -7.69 12.66
C GLY A 115 -26.17 -7.13 11.67
N TYR A 116 -26.49 -7.18 10.38
CA TYR A 116 -25.56 -6.76 9.32
C TYR A 116 -25.41 -5.24 9.25
N ARG A 117 -24.17 -4.76 9.22
CA ARG A 117 -23.81 -3.34 8.97
C ARG A 117 -22.94 -3.22 7.73
N ARG A 118 -22.94 -2.05 7.08
CA ARG A 118 -22.03 -1.76 5.96
C ARG A 118 -20.60 -1.65 6.45
N MET A 119 -19.66 -2.19 5.70
CA MET A 119 -18.24 -2.17 6.07
C MET A 119 -17.66 -0.76 6.20
N ASP A 120 -18.05 0.17 5.33
CA ASP A 120 -17.62 1.57 5.37
C ASP A 120 -18.19 2.38 6.55
N SER A 121 -19.19 1.85 7.25
CA SER A 121 -19.76 2.44 8.46
C SER A 121 -19.03 2.05 9.75
N LEU A 122 -18.15 1.05 9.69
CA LEU A 122 -17.47 0.52 10.86
C LEU A 122 -16.23 1.34 11.24
N ARG A 123 -15.91 1.34 12.53
CA ARG A 123 -14.71 1.98 13.09
C ARG A 123 -13.98 1.02 14.04
N ALA A 124 -12.73 1.33 14.36
CA ALA A 124 -12.04 0.62 15.43
C ALA A 124 -12.82 0.77 16.75
N GLY A 125 -12.91 -0.30 17.52
CA GLY A 125 -13.73 -0.41 18.72
C GLY A 125 -15.15 -0.96 18.50
N ASP A 126 -15.71 -0.84 17.29
CA ASP A 126 -17.01 -1.46 16.99
C ASP A 126 -16.94 -2.99 17.17
N LEU A 127 -18.03 -3.60 17.64
CA LEU A 127 -18.13 -5.05 17.76
C LEU A 127 -18.62 -5.67 16.45
N ILE A 128 -17.96 -6.74 16.02
CA ILE A 128 -18.44 -7.66 14.99
C ILE A 128 -18.70 -9.03 15.60
N GLN A 129 -19.52 -9.84 14.94
CA GLN A 129 -19.67 -11.25 15.31
C GLN A 129 -18.77 -12.12 14.43
N THR A 130 -17.88 -12.87 15.06
CA THR A 130 -16.98 -13.80 14.37
C THR A 130 -17.73 -15.06 13.93
N ALA A 131 -17.13 -15.84 13.02
CA ALA A 131 -17.73 -17.06 12.49
C ALA A 131 -18.08 -18.12 13.54
N ASP A 132 -17.33 -18.15 14.65
CA ASP A 132 -17.59 -19.00 15.81
C ASP A 132 -18.59 -18.39 16.82
N GLY A 133 -19.23 -17.27 16.48
CA GLY A 133 -20.32 -16.65 17.22
C GLY A 133 -19.90 -15.66 18.30
N ARG A 134 -18.60 -15.48 18.57
CA ARG A 134 -18.10 -14.50 19.55
C ARG A 134 -18.30 -13.07 19.08
N SER A 135 -18.41 -12.14 20.02
CA SER A 135 -18.36 -10.70 19.74
C SER A 135 -16.95 -10.18 19.97
N VAL A 136 -16.34 -9.58 18.95
CA VAL A 136 -14.94 -9.12 18.97
C VAL A 136 -14.85 -7.68 18.50
N ALA A 137 -14.06 -6.87 19.21
CA ALA A 137 -13.85 -5.47 18.85
C ALA A 137 -12.87 -5.36 17.66
N ILE A 138 -13.22 -4.50 16.71
CA ILE A 138 -12.36 -4.16 15.59
C ILE A 138 -11.12 -3.43 16.10
N GLN A 139 -9.92 -3.92 15.78
CA GLN A 139 -8.68 -3.20 16.11
C GLN A 139 -8.36 -2.12 15.08
N ARG A 140 -8.66 -2.38 13.81
CA ARG A 140 -8.34 -1.46 12.71
C ARG A 140 -9.27 -1.67 11.53
N VAL A 141 -9.54 -0.56 10.84
CA VAL A 141 -10.17 -0.53 9.52
C VAL A 141 -9.12 -0.05 8.54
N LYS A 142 -8.75 -0.89 7.58
CA LYS A 142 -7.82 -0.52 6.51
C LYS A 142 -8.61 -0.20 5.25
N THR A 143 -8.27 0.90 4.60
CA THR A 143 -8.78 1.27 3.29
C THR A 143 -7.69 1.24 2.23
N MET A 144 -8.07 0.97 0.98
CA MET A 144 -7.18 1.04 -0.17
C MET A 144 -7.95 1.46 -1.40
N VAL A 145 -7.43 2.41 -2.17
CA VAL A 145 -7.97 2.74 -3.49
C VAL A 145 -7.27 1.87 -4.51
N ALA A 146 -8.03 1.02 -5.21
CA ALA A 146 -7.50 0.14 -6.25
C ALA A 146 -7.89 0.66 -7.63
N GLN A 147 -6.94 0.66 -8.56
CA GLN A 147 -7.21 0.95 -9.97
C GLN A 147 -7.80 -0.29 -10.67
N PRO A 148 -8.57 -0.12 -11.75
CA PRO A 148 -9.07 -1.24 -12.54
C PRO A 148 -7.98 -2.18 -13.04
N GLY A 149 -8.29 -3.48 -13.09
CA GLY A 149 -7.42 -4.48 -13.72
C GLY A 149 -7.50 -5.85 -13.05
N PRO A 150 -6.98 -6.91 -13.71
CA PRO A 150 -7.11 -8.30 -13.26
C PRO A 150 -6.71 -8.60 -11.81
N ALA A 151 -5.77 -7.83 -11.28
CA ALA A 151 -5.27 -7.91 -9.90
C ALA A 151 -6.27 -7.35 -8.86
N ALA A 152 -7.10 -6.39 -9.26
CA ALA A 152 -8.02 -5.65 -8.41
C ALA A 152 -9.51 -5.94 -8.71
N ASP A 153 -9.83 -6.40 -9.91
CA ASP A 153 -11.18 -6.76 -10.35
C ASP A 153 -11.76 -7.84 -9.43
N PRO A 154 -12.83 -7.55 -8.68
CA PRO A 154 -13.35 -8.51 -7.73
C PRO A 154 -13.99 -9.72 -8.41
N PHE A 155 -14.03 -10.82 -7.68
CA PHE A 155 -14.85 -11.97 -8.02
C PHE A 155 -16.21 -11.85 -7.33
N ILE A 156 -17.24 -12.45 -7.91
CA ILE A 156 -18.59 -12.49 -7.34
C ILE A 156 -18.85 -13.87 -6.76
N ILE A 157 -19.09 -13.91 -5.45
CA ILE A 157 -19.71 -15.08 -4.81
C ILE A 157 -21.22 -14.95 -5.00
N PRO A 158 -21.87 -15.83 -5.78
CA PRO A 158 -23.31 -15.76 -5.99
C PRO A 158 -24.07 -16.11 -4.71
N ALA A 159 -25.30 -15.60 -4.58
CA ALA A 159 -26.20 -15.97 -3.49
C ALA A 159 -26.37 -17.49 -3.40
N GLY A 160 -26.46 -18.01 -2.17
CA GLY A 160 -26.54 -19.43 -1.85
C GLY A 160 -25.18 -20.16 -1.83
N ARG A 161 -24.11 -19.57 -2.37
CA ARG A 161 -22.79 -20.21 -2.39
C ARG A 161 -22.00 -19.84 -1.13
N PHE A 162 -21.46 -20.85 -0.45
CA PHE A 162 -20.67 -20.67 0.80
C PHE A 162 -21.43 -19.92 1.91
N GLY A 163 -22.76 -19.98 1.91
CA GLY A 163 -23.60 -19.25 2.87
C GLY A 163 -23.95 -17.81 2.44
N ALA A 164 -23.51 -17.37 1.26
CA ALA A 164 -23.80 -16.02 0.78
C ALA A 164 -25.31 -15.74 0.74
N THR A 165 -25.77 -14.69 1.42
CA THR A 165 -27.20 -14.29 1.44
C THR A 165 -27.57 -13.45 0.22
N ALA A 166 -26.58 -12.87 -0.45
CA ALA A 166 -26.71 -12.09 -1.68
C ALA A 166 -25.43 -12.24 -2.51
N ALA A 167 -25.41 -11.72 -3.74
CA ALA A 167 -24.18 -11.64 -4.51
C ALA A 167 -23.15 -10.76 -3.79
N LEU A 168 -21.97 -11.29 -3.52
CA LEU A 168 -20.91 -10.62 -2.77
C LEU A 168 -19.67 -10.41 -3.64
N PRO A 169 -19.37 -9.16 -4.05
CA PRO A 169 -18.09 -8.82 -4.64
C PRO A 169 -16.96 -8.91 -3.61
N ILE A 170 -15.91 -9.63 -3.96
CA ILE A 170 -14.76 -9.89 -3.09
C ILE A 170 -13.46 -9.77 -3.89
N SER A 171 -12.43 -9.17 -3.32
CA SER A 171 -11.17 -9.00 -4.04
C SER A 171 -10.48 -10.34 -4.36
N PRO A 172 -9.67 -10.43 -5.43
CA PRO A 172 -9.10 -11.70 -5.91
C PRO A 172 -8.36 -12.54 -4.87
N ARG A 173 -7.71 -11.90 -3.90
CA ARG A 173 -6.84 -12.58 -2.92
C ARG A 173 -7.44 -12.67 -1.52
N HIS A 174 -8.66 -12.19 -1.33
CA HIS A 174 -9.34 -12.41 -0.06
C HIS A 174 -9.67 -13.90 0.09
N ARG A 175 -9.38 -14.46 1.26
CA ARG A 175 -9.65 -15.88 1.50
C ARG A 175 -11.04 -16.12 2.04
N VAL A 176 -11.70 -17.11 1.45
CA VAL A 176 -13.07 -17.54 1.74
C VAL A 176 -13.03 -18.96 2.30
N ALA A 177 -13.83 -19.25 3.32
CA ALA A 177 -14.00 -20.60 3.81
C ALA A 177 -14.76 -21.44 2.78
N VAL A 178 -14.07 -22.42 2.18
CA VAL A 178 -14.62 -23.35 1.21
C VAL A 178 -14.78 -24.72 1.87
N PRO A 179 -16.00 -25.31 1.85
CA PRO A 179 -16.23 -26.63 2.44
C PRO A 179 -15.24 -27.69 1.95
N GLY A 180 -14.62 -28.40 2.89
CA GLY A 180 -13.61 -29.44 2.60
C GLY A 180 -12.24 -28.92 2.13
N ARG A 181 -12.07 -27.60 1.95
CA ARG A 181 -10.82 -26.98 1.47
C ARG A 181 -10.23 -25.92 2.42
N GLY A 182 -10.99 -25.48 3.41
CA GLY A 182 -10.58 -24.41 4.32
C GLY A 182 -10.56 -23.04 3.64
N LEU A 183 -9.70 -22.13 4.11
CA LEU A 183 -9.58 -20.77 3.56
C LEU A 183 -8.82 -20.76 2.22
N VAL A 184 -9.50 -20.41 1.13
CA VAL A 184 -8.97 -20.38 -0.25
C VAL A 184 -9.10 -18.97 -0.83
N GLU A 185 -8.09 -18.47 -1.55
CA GLU A 185 -8.17 -17.17 -2.23
C GLU A 185 -9.30 -17.17 -3.28
N ALA A 186 -10.10 -16.10 -3.36
CA ALA A 186 -11.23 -16.03 -4.28
C ALA A 186 -10.89 -16.35 -5.75
N ARG A 187 -9.72 -15.92 -6.24
CA ARG A 187 -9.23 -16.21 -7.60
C ARG A 187 -8.90 -17.67 -7.87
N GLU A 188 -8.71 -18.47 -6.82
CA GLU A 188 -8.43 -19.92 -6.90
C GLU A 188 -9.71 -20.76 -6.72
N ILE A 189 -10.86 -20.10 -6.53
CA ILE A 189 -12.17 -20.75 -6.46
C ILE A 189 -12.74 -20.82 -7.88
N GLY A 190 -12.73 -22.03 -8.45
CA GLY A 190 -13.32 -22.29 -9.76
C GLY A 190 -14.79 -21.89 -9.86
N GLY A 191 -15.16 -21.30 -11.00
CA GLY A 191 -16.55 -20.96 -11.33
C GLY A 191 -17.09 -19.70 -10.62
N LEU A 192 -16.24 -18.83 -10.08
CA LEU A 192 -16.64 -17.47 -9.72
C LEU A 192 -16.48 -16.54 -10.93
N ALA A 193 -17.50 -15.71 -11.19
CA ALA A 193 -17.42 -14.70 -12.22
C ALA A 193 -16.56 -13.52 -11.75
N ARG A 194 -15.71 -12.98 -12.61
CA ARG A 194 -15.00 -11.73 -12.35
C ARG A 194 -15.89 -10.55 -12.72
N LEU A 195 -15.88 -9.50 -11.90
CA LEU A 195 -16.54 -8.22 -12.14
C LEU A 195 -15.48 -7.19 -12.56
N PRO A 196 -15.37 -6.84 -13.85
CA PRO A 196 -14.40 -5.85 -14.32
C PRO A 196 -14.68 -4.47 -13.73
N MET A 197 -13.69 -3.87 -13.09
CA MET A 197 -13.78 -2.50 -12.64
C MET A 197 -13.72 -1.54 -13.83
N ARG A 198 -14.51 -0.47 -13.81
CA ARG A 198 -14.49 0.60 -14.83
C ARG A 198 -13.86 1.90 -14.33
N ALA A 199 -13.65 2.00 -13.02
CA ALA A 199 -13.06 3.14 -12.33
C ALA A 199 -12.39 2.65 -11.05
N ALA A 200 -11.58 3.51 -10.43
CA ALA A 200 -10.96 3.18 -9.14
C ALA A 200 -12.03 2.96 -8.06
N TRP A 201 -11.87 1.91 -7.27
CA TRP A 201 -12.77 1.59 -6.15
C TRP A 201 -12.05 1.64 -4.82
N THR A 202 -12.79 1.99 -3.76
CA THR A 202 -12.28 1.94 -2.39
C THR A 202 -12.64 0.60 -1.77
N TYR A 203 -11.60 -0.10 -1.37
CA TYR A 203 -11.62 -1.39 -0.72
C TYR A 203 -11.39 -1.25 0.79
N TYR A 204 -12.07 -2.08 1.58
CA TYR A 204 -12.04 -2.09 3.04
C TYR A 204 -11.60 -3.48 3.54
N ASN A 205 -10.79 -3.52 4.60
CA ASN A 205 -10.52 -4.75 5.34
C ASN A 205 -10.48 -4.47 6.86
N ILE A 206 -10.97 -5.42 7.65
CA ILE A 206 -11.15 -5.34 9.08
C ILE A 206 -10.10 -6.20 9.77
N GLY A 207 -9.30 -5.60 10.65
CA GLY A 207 -8.35 -6.33 11.49
C GLY A 207 -8.92 -6.58 12.88
N LEU A 208 -8.84 -7.84 13.30
CA LEU A 208 -9.26 -8.31 14.62
C LEU A 208 -8.05 -8.75 15.47
N PRO A 209 -8.22 -8.88 16.80
CA PRO A 209 -7.12 -9.23 17.70
C PRO A 209 -6.40 -10.54 17.36
N ASN A 210 -7.14 -11.58 16.98
CA ASN A 210 -6.56 -12.86 16.62
C ASN A 210 -6.96 -13.28 15.20
N TRP A 211 -6.28 -12.73 14.20
CA TRP A 211 -6.59 -12.96 12.79
C TRP A 211 -6.62 -14.44 12.35
N GLU A 212 -5.97 -15.34 13.10
CA GLU A 212 -5.94 -16.77 12.79
C GLU A 212 -7.25 -17.49 13.14
N THR A 213 -8.03 -16.93 14.07
CA THR A 213 -9.23 -17.57 14.63
C THR A 213 -10.45 -16.66 14.57
N ASP A 214 -10.26 -15.36 14.55
CA ASP A 214 -11.31 -14.36 14.41
C ASP A 214 -11.63 -14.17 12.91
N ASN A 215 -12.30 -15.15 12.32
CA ASN A 215 -12.85 -15.04 10.96
C ASN A 215 -14.10 -14.17 10.96
N LEU A 216 -14.28 -13.39 9.90
CA LEU A 216 -15.43 -12.50 9.72
C LEU A 216 -16.58 -13.26 9.06
N ILE A 217 -17.82 -12.82 9.29
CA ILE A 217 -18.97 -13.17 8.45
C ILE A 217 -19.35 -11.94 7.61
N VAL A 218 -19.15 -12.02 6.30
CA VAL A 218 -19.48 -10.94 5.34
C VAL A 218 -20.49 -11.47 4.34
N GLY A 219 -21.70 -10.91 4.34
CA GLY A 219 -22.81 -11.33 3.49
C GLY A 219 -23.19 -12.80 3.68
N GLY A 220 -23.04 -13.33 4.89
CA GLY A 220 -23.26 -14.75 5.20
C GLY A 220 -22.08 -15.67 4.88
N VAL A 221 -20.99 -15.15 4.31
CA VAL A 221 -19.80 -15.93 3.96
C VAL A 221 -18.73 -15.77 5.06
N GLU A 222 -18.17 -16.89 5.52
CA GLU A 222 -17.00 -16.90 6.38
C GLU A 222 -15.73 -16.59 5.59
N VAL A 223 -14.96 -15.62 6.07
CA VAL A 223 -13.76 -15.07 5.41
C VAL A 223 -12.68 -14.72 6.44
N GLU A 224 -11.43 -14.65 6.00
CA GLU A 224 -10.33 -14.24 6.89
C GLU A 224 -10.46 -12.77 7.33
N SER A 225 -9.96 -12.44 8.53
CA SER A 225 -9.74 -11.03 8.91
C SER A 225 -8.34 -10.55 8.50
N LEU A 226 -8.11 -9.24 8.57
CA LEU A 226 -6.83 -8.64 8.16
C LEU A 226 -5.68 -9.06 9.08
N ALA A 227 -4.81 -9.94 8.57
CA ALA A 227 -3.58 -10.33 9.24
C ALA A 227 -2.67 -9.12 9.58
N PRO A 228 -2.11 -9.01 10.80
CA PRO A 228 -1.12 -8.01 11.13
C PRO A 228 0.07 -8.12 10.19
N VAL A 229 0.57 -6.97 9.77
CA VAL A 229 1.88 -6.91 9.13
C VAL A 229 2.84 -6.62 10.27
N GLU A 230 3.42 -7.68 10.82
CA GLU A 230 4.56 -7.52 11.70
C GLU A 230 5.78 -7.22 10.83
N ARG A 231 6.71 -6.43 11.35
CA ARG A 231 8.03 -6.27 10.76
C ARG A 231 9.05 -6.87 11.70
N VAL A 232 9.92 -7.69 11.16
CA VAL A 232 11.09 -8.21 11.86
C VAL A 232 12.33 -7.54 11.31
N ARG A 233 13.29 -7.27 12.20
CA ARG A 233 14.62 -6.82 11.83
C ARG A 233 15.51 -8.05 11.67
N LEU A 234 16.17 -8.14 10.53
CA LEU A 234 17.00 -9.26 10.14
C LEU A 234 18.35 -8.73 9.69
N THR A 235 19.42 -9.48 9.93
CA THR A 235 20.67 -9.27 9.22
C THR A 235 20.47 -9.55 7.72
N LEU A 236 21.32 -8.99 6.87
CA LEU A 236 21.26 -9.25 5.43
C LEU A 236 21.44 -10.74 5.10
N ALA A 237 22.23 -11.47 5.90
CA ALA A 237 22.44 -12.90 5.75
C ALA A 237 21.17 -13.71 6.05
N GLU A 238 20.51 -13.44 7.18
CA GLU A 238 19.23 -14.07 7.54
C GLU A 238 18.15 -13.79 6.49
N PHE A 239 18.08 -12.53 6.05
CA PHE A 239 17.15 -12.13 5.01
C PHE A 239 17.37 -12.89 3.70
N ARG A 240 18.62 -13.00 3.23
CA ARG A 240 18.98 -13.82 2.06
C ARG A 240 18.61 -15.29 2.25
N GLY A 241 18.86 -15.85 3.44
CA GLY A 241 18.46 -17.22 3.77
C GLY A 241 16.96 -17.44 3.63
N LEU A 242 16.14 -16.49 4.09
CA LEU A 242 14.69 -16.53 3.91
C LEU A 242 14.26 -16.43 2.44
N LEU A 243 14.96 -15.61 1.64
CA LEU A 243 14.69 -15.53 0.19
C LEU A 243 15.01 -16.85 -0.50
N VAL A 244 16.16 -17.47 -0.24
CA VAL A 244 16.53 -18.77 -0.82
C VAL A 244 15.54 -19.85 -0.40
N LYS A 245 15.17 -19.91 0.89
CA LYS A 245 14.18 -20.87 1.38
C LYS A 245 12.84 -20.75 0.66
N LYS A 246 12.44 -19.53 0.29
CA LYS A 246 11.13 -19.25 -0.30
C LYS A 246 11.11 -19.34 -1.83
N TYR A 247 12.13 -18.81 -2.49
CA TYR A 247 12.18 -18.66 -3.95
C TYR A 247 13.18 -19.61 -4.61
N GLY A 248 13.91 -20.41 -3.83
CA GLY A 248 14.90 -21.37 -4.34
C GLY A 248 15.96 -20.67 -5.19
N ALA A 249 16.19 -21.20 -6.39
CA ALA A 249 17.18 -20.68 -7.33
C ALA A 249 16.88 -19.25 -7.81
N GLU A 250 15.63 -18.82 -7.77
CA GLU A 250 15.23 -17.48 -8.22
C GLU A 250 15.48 -16.37 -7.19
N ALA A 251 15.94 -16.71 -5.98
CA ALA A 251 16.08 -15.76 -4.88
C ALA A 251 16.98 -14.54 -5.20
N GLY A 252 17.97 -14.72 -6.08
CA GLY A 252 18.86 -13.65 -6.56
C GLY A 252 18.40 -12.97 -7.85
N SER A 253 17.28 -13.39 -8.45
CA SER A 253 16.79 -12.80 -9.69
C SER A 253 16.34 -11.36 -9.45
N LYS A 254 16.55 -10.50 -10.44
CA LYS A 254 16.14 -9.08 -10.39
C LYS A 254 14.65 -8.94 -10.05
N ALA A 255 13.80 -9.77 -10.66
CA ALA A 255 12.35 -9.73 -10.42
C ALA A 255 11.94 -10.12 -8.99
N VAL A 256 12.68 -11.01 -8.33
CA VAL A 256 12.45 -11.32 -6.91
C VAL A 256 12.96 -10.19 -6.03
N LEU A 257 14.17 -9.69 -6.29
CA LEU A 257 14.78 -8.62 -5.50
C LEU A 257 13.96 -7.32 -5.59
N ASP A 258 13.54 -6.88 -6.77
CA ASP A 258 12.73 -5.67 -6.96
C ASP A 258 11.42 -5.76 -6.16
N ARG A 259 10.75 -6.91 -6.24
CA ARG A 259 9.50 -7.19 -5.50
C ARG A 259 9.71 -7.19 -4.00
N VAL A 260 10.81 -7.75 -3.53
CA VAL A 260 11.13 -7.85 -2.10
C VAL A 260 11.52 -6.48 -1.53
N LEU A 261 12.36 -5.74 -2.25
CA LEU A 261 12.84 -4.41 -1.87
C LEU A 261 11.74 -3.35 -1.90
N ALA A 262 10.69 -3.53 -2.69
CA ALA A 262 9.49 -2.67 -2.64
C ALA A 262 8.77 -2.68 -1.27
N THR A 263 9.16 -3.58 -0.37
CA THR A 263 8.36 -3.96 0.80
C THR A 263 9.16 -4.00 2.09
N CYS A 264 10.47 -4.22 1.94
CA CYS A 264 11.45 -4.22 3.01
C CYS A 264 12.09 -2.82 3.13
N ARG A 265 12.68 -2.54 4.28
CA ARG A 265 13.46 -1.31 4.49
C ARG A 265 14.86 -1.69 4.93
N LEU A 266 15.87 -1.10 4.32
CA LEU A 266 17.25 -1.23 4.81
C LEU A 266 17.51 -0.08 5.78
N GLY A 267 17.80 -0.42 7.04
CA GLY A 267 18.19 0.52 8.07
C GLY A 267 19.60 1.04 7.86
N ALA A 268 19.90 2.20 8.43
CA ALA A 268 21.24 2.79 8.41
C ALA A 268 22.30 1.93 9.15
N ASP A 269 21.84 1.02 9.99
CA ASP A 269 22.62 0.01 10.72
C ASP A 269 22.89 -1.27 9.89
N GLY A 270 22.45 -1.31 8.63
CA GLY A 270 22.61 -2.45 7.74
C GLY A 270 21.62 -3.60 7.99
N LEU A 271 20.64 -3.43 8.89
CA LEU A 271 19.57 -4.40 9.11
C LEU A 271 18.41 -4.22 8.13
N VAL A 272 17.77 -5.32 7.76
CA VAL A 272 16.58 -5.33 6.89
C VAL A 272 15.34 -5.48 7.76
N GLU A 273 14.44 -4.49 7.69
CA GLU A 273 13.07 -4.62 8.19
C GLU A 273 12.20 -5.29 7.14
N ALA A 274 11.88 -6.56 7.35
CA ALA A 274 11.05 -7.34 6.45
C ALA A 274 9.64 -7.52 7.02
N PRO A 275 8.57 -7.33 6.21
CA PRO A 275 7.22 -7.69 6.64
C PRO A 275 7.11 -9.21 6.75
N VAL A 276 6.64 -9.70 7.89
CA VAL A 276 6.36 -11.11 8.13
C VAL A 276 4.92 -11.30 8.58
N VAL A 277 4.42 -12.49 8.30
CA VAL A 277 3.15 -12.98 8.86
C VAL A 277 3.51 -14.17 9.74
N ARG A 278 3.31 -14.03 11.04
CA ARG A 278 3.37 -15.17 11.97
C ARG A 278 2.08 -15.95 11.82
N ARG A 279 2.17 -17.26 11.57
CA ARG A 279 1.03 -18.17 11.69
C ARG A 279 1.37 -19.25 12.71
N GLY A 280 0.64 -19.37 13.81
CA GLY A 280 0.87 -20.37 14.85
C GLY A 280 2.22 -20.25 15.58
N GLY A 281 2.67 -19.02 15.89
CA GLY A 281 3.89 -18.77 16.67
C GLY A 281 5.22 -18.93 15.92
N CYS A 282 5.23 -19.51 14.71
CA CYS A 282 6.42 -19.66 13.89
C CYS A 282 6.55 -18.55 12.82
N LEU A 283 7.78 -18.08 12.58
CA LEU A 283 8.14 -17.19 11.47
C LEU A 283 8.08 -17.99 10.15
N ASN A 284 6.90 -18.06 9.56
CA ASN A 284 6.65 -18.98 8.45
C ASN A 284 7.13 -18.45 7.08
N SER A 285 7.16 -17.12 6.86
CA SER A 285 7.72 -16.53 5.63
C SER A 285 7.80 -15.00 5.66
N ILE A 286 8.74 -14.43 4.88
CA ILE A 286 8.66 -13.03 4.43
C ILE A 286 7.38 -12.90 3.61
N LYS A 287 6.56 -11.88 3.88
CA LYS A 287 5.31 -11.66 3.15
C LYS A 287 5.62 -11.51 1.66
N ASN A 288 4.92 -12.26 0.79
CA ASN A 288 4.82 -11.88 -0.62
C ASN A 288 3.99 -10.61 -0.67
N SER A 289 4.61 -9.47 -0.46
CA SER A 289 4.08 -8.26 -1.05
C SER A 289 4.57 -8.23 -2.48
N THR A 290 3.87 -8.93 -3.35
CA THR A 290 3.39 -8.22 -4.53
C THR A 290 2.44 -7.16 -3.97
N PHE A 291 3.02 -6.00 -3.66
CA PHE A 291 2.29 -4.76 -3.79
C PHE A 291 2.67 -4.04 -5.07
#